data_AF-A0A934XN94-F1
#
_entry.id   AF-A0A934XN94-F1
#
_cell.length_a   1.000
_cell.length_b   1.000
_cell.length_c   1.000
_cell.angle_alpha   90.00
_cell.angle_beta   90.00
_cell.angle_gamma   90.00
#
_symmetry.space_group_name_H-M   'P 1'
#
loop_
_entity.id
_entity.type
_entity.pdbx_description
1 polymer ?
#
loop_
_entity_poly.entity_id
_entity_poly.type
_entity_poly.pdbx_seq_one_letter_code
_entity_poly.pdbx_strand_id
1 'polypeptide(L)'
;MNYEKRPRPLVSALLVLLVLLATAVGNVTAQDPGGKGPAAGMPSQVVGPLVGPTVNGTLDGSDPTFTRPQNSPVVTVNCASAWTPSAGGFRYEAHAFHVTNNSPIQIEVNAAGTTIGDTFLIVSCHPFNAATPSVNGVITDDDDGAGLLSAITLADNVTLTPGKTYWAVITTYDPGATGAYQLDFSDNVVLGVPPKKWAWSTNAGWINFAPTAPNGAFTDGVAVYPDHLEGYAWAENAGWIRLGTHTSGGAWTYANTSATNYGVNRNPTTGALSGYAWSSTSGWIKFDPAWQPLEIGSTDDASVAPANNAEATPQVTGPPTRLGPPSPVQRSAQELRDLLEAPSADVVRDGSFELGTPNPFWSEASTNFGTPLCGPGCSSASHTGLWFAWFGGISVYEAGSVSQSVTIPSGGPATLSFWVKNSSCSGSAADYLEVKVDGAQRWVTTAADPACTTPGYRQVTVDVSAYADDAAHVLQFHSEVFGPAITNFFLDDVALNANYGAVVDGVGNFRGYAWSENLGWIKFSGTAGDATPYQAQVRCVIDVNASGTVDVIDVQLVTSAFGLNVPAYDFNHDSVVNVADIQFVANRWRVGC
;
A
#
# COMPACT_ATOMS: atom_id res chain seq x y z
N MET A 1 12.81 -48.75 -43.89
CA MET A 1 11.93 -49.79 -44.50
C MET A 1 11.67 -50.81 -43.40
N ASN A 2 10.55 -50.70 -42.66
CA ASN A 2 9.25 -51.37 -42.90
C ASN A 2 9.39 -52.92 -42.86
N TYR A 3 8.61 -53.74 -42.15
CA TYR A 3 7.41 -53.58 -41.30
C TYR A 3 7.12 -54.98 -40.66
N GLU A 4 6.46 -54.99 -39.50
CA GLU A 4 5.55 -56.00 -38.87
C GLU A 4 5.76 -57.54 -38.94
N LYS A 5 5.56 -58.21 -37.77
CA LYS A 5 4.30 -58.94 -37.42
C LYS A 5 4.31 -59.52 -35.97
N ARG A 6 3.21 -59.30 -35.22
CA ARG A 6 2.77 -59.96 -33.94
C ARG A 6 1.96 -61.28 -34.27
N PRO A 7 1.22 -62.05 -33.39
CA PRO A 7 0.77 -61.86 -31.97
C PRO A 7 0.49 -63.10 -31.01
N ARG A 8 0.21 -62.82 -29.70
CA ARG A 8 -0.82 -63.36 -28.69
C ARG A 8 -0.91 -64.88 -28.33
N PRO A 9 -1.63 -65.39 -27.25
CA PRO A 9 -2.81 -64.92 -26.43
C PRO A 9 -2.64 -65.03 -24.85
N LEU A 10 -3.37 -64.40 -23.89
CA LEU A 10 -4.80 -64.30 -23.39
C LEU A 10 -5.21 -65.29 -22.24
N VAL A 11 -5.88 -64.75 -21.18
CA VAL A 11 -7.07 -65.27 -20.40
C VAL A 11 -7.02 -65.34 -18.82
N SER A 12 -7.97 -64.60 -18.17
CA SER A 12 -8.82 -64.78 -16.92
C SER A 12 -8.25 -65.19 -15.52
N ALA A 13 -8.92 -65.06 -14.35
CA ALA A 13 -10.00 -64.23 -13.74
C ALA A 13 -10.28 -64.75 -12.27
N LEU A 14 -10.63 -63.83 -11.34
CA LEU A 14 -11.60 -63.92 -10.20
C LEU A 14 -11.45 -64.89 -8.96
N LEU A 15 -11.23 -64.27 -7.77
CA LEU A 15 -11.97 -64.30 -6.46
C LEU A 15 -12.30 -65.62 -5.70
N VAL A 16 -11.88 -65.73 -4.42
CA VAL A 16 -12.67 -66.31 -3.29
C VAL A 16 -12.29 -65.64 -1.94
N LEU A 17 -13.33 -65.31 -1.16
CA LEU A 17 -13.37 -64.70 0.17
C LEU A 17 -13.65 -65.79 1.25
N LEU A 18 -13.05 -65.71 2.44
CA LEU A 18 -13.66 -66.26 3.67
C LEU A 18 -13.24 -65.48 4.93
N VAL A 19 -14.23 -65.24 5.79
CA VAL A 19 -14.24 -64.42 7.01
C VAL A 19 -14.14 -65.29 8.27
N LEU A 20 -13.51 -64.79 9.35
CA LEU A 20 -13.92 -65.08 10.73
C LEU A 20 -13.45 -63.98 11.70
N LEU A 21 -14.42 -63.38 12.41
CA LEU A 21 -14.27 -62.43 13.52
C LEU A 21 -14.06 -63.17 14.85
N ALA A 22 -13.22 -62.60 15.74
CA ALA A 22 -13.51 -62.48 17.17
C ALA A 22 -12.62 -61.39 17.80
N THR A 23 -13.25 -60.48 18.55
CA THR A 23 -12.67 -59.34 19.26
C THR A 23 -12.26 -59.69 20.69
N ALA A 24 -11.18 -59.09 21.19
CA ALA A 24 -11.02 -58.73 22.60
C ALA A 24 -10.01 -57.56 22.75
N VAL A 25 -10.39 -56.60 23.59
CA VAL A 25 -9.87 -55.24 23.76
C VAL A 25 -8.69 -55.22 24.75
N GLY A 26 -7.71 -54.31 24.54
CA GLY A 26 -6.67 -54.03 25.52
C GLY A 26 -5.65 -52.95 25.11
N ASN A 27 -6.06 -51.69 25.22
CA ASN A 27 -5.28 -50.44 25.31
C ASN A 27 -4.43 -49.92 24.13
N VAL A 28 -4.78 -48.68 23.79
CA VAL A 28 -4.25 -47.76 22.80
C VAL A 28 -3.01 -47.06 23.35
N THR A 29 -1.92 -47.06 22.58
CA THR A 29 -1.07 -45.87 22.39
C THR A 29 -0.79 -45.77 20.90
N ALA A 30 -1.24 -44.67 20.30
CA ALA A 30 -1.06 -44.38 18.87
C ALA A 30 0.43 -44.28 18.54
N GLN A 31 0.88 -45.08 17.59
CA GLN A 31 2.18 -44.96 16.94
C GLN A 31 1.93 -44.25 15.60
N ASP A 32 2.52 -43.07 15.43
CA ASP A 32 2.56 -42.28 14.20
C ASP A 32 3.21 -43.09 13.06
N PRO A 33 2.67 -43.13 11.82
CA PRO A 33 3.31 -43.84 10.71
C PRO A 33 4.56 -43.14 10.13
N GLY A 34 4.99 -41.98 10.65
CA GLY A 34 6.21 -41.28 10.21
C GLY A 34 7.52 -41.83 10.83
N GLY A 35 7.84 -43.11 10.60
CA GLY A 35 9.07 -43.71 11.11
C GLY A 35 10.34 -43.15 10.45
N LYS A 36 11.20 -42.49 11.25
CA LYS A 36 12.60 -42.13 10.98
C LYS A 36 13.35 -43.29 10.33
N GLY A 37 13.97 -43.03 9.17
CA GLY A 37 15.03 -43.85 8.61
C GLY A 37 16.16 -42.94 8.13
N PRO A 38 17.44 -43.22 8.45
CA PRO A 38 18.54 -42.40 7.96
C PRO A 38 18.54 -42.50 6.44
N ALA A 39 18.44 -41.36 5.75
CA ALA A 39 18.77 -41.32 4.34
C ALA A 39 20.21 -41.83 4.20
N ALA A 40 20.37 -42.96 3.52
CA ALA A 40 21.66 -43.56 3.27
C ALA A 40 22.54 -42.57 2.50
N GLY A 41 23.55 -42.03 3.19
CA GLY A 41 24.76 -41.41 2.64
C GLY A 41 24.67 -40.85 1.22
N MET A 42 23.91 -39.77 1.03
CA MET A 42 24.34 -38.79 0.03
C MET A 42 25.39 -37.91 0.71
N PRO A 43 26.56 -37.66 0.10
CA PRO A 43 27.47 -36.66 0.61
C PRO A 43 26.69 -35.34 0.65
N SER A 44 26.73 -34.64 1.79
CA SER A 44 26.10 -33.34 1.88
C SER A 44 26.62 -32.49 0.71
N GLN A 45 25.71 -31.95 -0.09
CA GLN A 45 26.04 -30.88 -1.02
C GLN A 45 26.18 -29.58 -0.22
N VAL A 46 26.92 -29.63 0.89
CA VAL A 46 27.39 -28.42 1.56
C VAL A 46 28.51 -27.89 0.68
N VAL A 47 28.10 -27.13 -0.33
CA VAL A 47 28.91 -26.06 -0.89
C VAL A 47 29.47 -25.28 0.30
N GLY A 48 30.75 -24.91 0.29
CA GLY A 48 31.44 -24.30 1.44
C GLY A 48 30.66 -23.15 2.11
N PRO A 49 31.11 -22.69 3.30
CA PRO A 49 30.31 -21.85 4.19
C PRO A 49 29.57 -20.75 3.44
N LEU A 50 28.26 -20.65 3.67
CA LEU A 50 27.43 -19.63 3.04
C LEU A 50 28.04 -18.25 3.32
N VAL A 51 28.14 -17.43 2.28
CA VAL A 51 28.87 -16.15 2.32
C VAL A 51 27.93 -14.97 2.65
N GLY A 52 26.65 -15.26 2.92
CA GLY A 52 25.66 -14.26 3.30
C GLY A 52 25.68 -13.94 4.80
N PRO A 53 24.61 -13.31 5.31
CA PRO A 53 24.52 -12.93 6.71
C PRO A 53 24.32 -14.15 7.63
N THR A 54 24.66 -13.97 8.91
CA THR A 54 24.50 -14.98 9.97
C THR A 54 23.63 -14.41 11.09
N VAL A 55 22.77 -15.26 11.66
CA VAL A 55 21.99 -14.98 12.89
C VAL A 55 22.36 -15.98 13.96
N ASN A 56 22.50 -15.52 15.20
CA ASN A 56 22.65 -16.36 16.38
C ASN A 56 21.51 -16.08 17.36
N GLY A 57 21.00 -17.11 18.02
CA GLY A 57 19.98 -16.98 19.06
C GLY A 57 19.98 -18.16 20.03
N THR A 58 18.99 -18.22 20.91
CA THR A 58 18.87 -19.30 21.91
C THR A 58 17.42 -19.56 22.20
N LEU A 59 16.93 -20.73 21.82
CA LEU A 59 15.59 -21.18 22.19
C LEU A 59 15.58 -21.59 23.66
N ASP A 60 14.78 -20.91 24.48
CA ASP A 60 14.66 -21.12 25.92
C ASP A 60 13.23 -20.97 26.47
N GLY A 61 13.12 -21.02 27.80
CA GLY A 61 11.84 -20.97 28.53
C GLY A 61 10.96 -19.75 28.23
N SER A 62 11.56 -18.64 27.79
CA SER A 62 10.89 -17.36 27.54
C SER A 62 10.28 -17.24 26.14
N ASP A 63 10.68 -18.09 25.21
CA ASP A 63 10.20 -18.01 23.83
C ASP A 63 8.72 -18.41 23.68
N PRO A 64 8.00 -17.77 22.73
CA PRO A 64 6.65 -18.15 22.40
C PRO A 64 6.59 -19.58 21.86
N THR A 65 5.46 -20.24 22.10
CA THR A 65 5.20 -21.58 21.59
C THR A 65 4.12 -21.60 20.52
N PHE A 66 4.22 -22.50 19.55
CA PHE A 66 3.21 -22.67 18.50
C PHE A 66 2.93 -24.16 18.20
N THR A 67 1.95 -24.38 17.31
CA THR A 67 1.68 -25.68 16.71
C THR A 67 2.45 -25.81 15.40
N ARG A 68 3.47 -26.68 15.41
CA ARG A 68 4.34 -26.91 14.25
C ARG A 68 3.61 -27.68 13.15
N PRO A 69 3.82 -27.37 11.86
CA PRO A 69 3.35 -28.22 10.76
C PRO A 69 4.13 -29.55 10.70
N GLN A 70 3.59 -30.53 9.97
CA GLN A 70 4.38 -31.67 9.49
C GLN A 70 5.39 -31.19 8.43
N ASN A 71 6.51 -31.91 8.27
CA ASN A 71 7.48 -31.56 7.24
C ASN A 71 6.84 -31.67 5.84
N SER A 72 7.00 -30.61 5.05
CA SER A 72 6.52 -30.46 3.69
C SER A 72 7.59 -29.73 2.86
N PRO A 73 8.54 -30.46 2.23
CA PRO A 73 9.57 -29.88 1.36
C PRO A 73 9.00 -29.38 0.01
N VAL A 74 7.67 -29.26 -0.11
CA VAL A 74 7.01 -28.73 -1.31
C VAL A 74 6.98 -27.20 -1.23
N VAL A 75 7.68 -26.56 -2.17
CA VAL A 75 7.67 -25.10 -2.31
C VAL A 75 6.29 -24.61 -2.74
N THR A 76 5.71 -23.77 -1.91
CA THR A 76 4.42 -23.12 -2.17
C THR A 76 4.63 -21.67 -2.60
N VAL A 77 4.60 -21.44 -3.91
CA VAL A 77 4.55 -20.08 -4.46
C VAL A 77 3.18 -19.46 -4.13
N ASN A 78 3.18 -18.25 -3.55
CA ASN A 78 2.03 -17.46 -3.07
C ASN A 78 1.54 -17.68 -1.63
N CYS A 79 2.34 -18.30 -0.75
CA CYS A 79 2.08 -18.23 0.69
C CYS A 79 0.71 -18.82 1.12
N ALA A 80 0.26 -19.86 0.44
CA ALA A 80 -1.09 -20.42 0.59
C ALA A 80 -1.10 -21.88 1.07
N SER A 81 -0.05 -22.30 1.79
CA SER A 81 0.11 -23.70 2.20
C SER A 81 -0.92 -24.10 3.25
N ALA A 82 -1.68 -25.15 2.96
CA ALA A 82 -2.53 -25.83 3.92
C ALA A 82 -1.75 -27.01 4.52
N TRP A 83 -0.85 -26.74 5.47
CA TRP A 83 -0.05 -27.78 6.10
C TRP A 83 -0.80 -28.47 7.24
N THR A 84 -0.65 -29.79 7.30
CA THR A 84 -1.21 -30.60 8.39
C THR A 84 -0.50 -30.24 9.70
N PRO A 85 -1.23 -29.87 10.77
CA PRO A 85 -0.63 -29.64 12.08
C PRO A 85 -0.04 -30.94 12.65
N SER A 86 1.08 -30.83 13.36
CA SER A 86 1.67 -31.94 14.13
C SER A 86 1.25 -31.84 15.62
N ALA A 87 2.15 -31.42 16.50
CA ALA A 87 1.90 -31.18 17.92
C ALA A 87 2.05 -29.69 18.28
N GLY A 88 1.49 -29.30 19.42
CA GLY A 88 1.63 -27.95 19.99
C GLY A 88 2.75 -27.86 21.01
N GLY A 89 3.18 -26.64 21.31
CA GLY A 89 4.14 -26.35 22.39
C GLY A 89 5.59 -26.22 21.95
N PHE A 90 5.84 -26.11 20.64
CA PHE A 90 7.18 -25.92 20.10
C PHE A 90 7.64 -24.47 20.26
N ARG A 91 8.83 -24.27 20.81
CA ARG A 91 9.45 -22.94 20.98
C ARG A 91 10.04 -22.48 19.67
N TYR A 92 9.91 -21.20 19.37
CA TYR A 92 10.45 -20.66 18.13
C TYR A 92 11.01 -19.26 18.29
N GLU A 93 11.96 -18.93 17.43
CA GLU A 93 12.38 -17.57 17.11
C GLU A 93 12.15 -17.34 15.61
N ALA A 94 11.86 -16.09 15.22
CA ALA A 94 11.54 -15.74 13.84
C ALA A 94 12.35 -14.52 13.39
N HIS A 95 13.05 -14.66 12.27
CA HIS A 95 13.94 -13.64 11.72
C HIS A 95 13.41 -13.14 10.38
N ALA A 96 13.12 -11.84 10.32
CA ALA A 96 12.74 -11.21 9.06
C ALA A 96 13.94 -11.17 8.11
N PHE A 97 13.69 -11.36 6.82
CA PHE A 97 14.69 -11.19 5.76
C PHE A 97 14.02 -10.80 4.43
N HIS A 98 14.84 -10.38 3.47
CA HIS A 98 14.44 -10.18 2.08
C HIS A 98 15.54 -10.61 1.12
N VAL A 99 15.20 -10.76 -0.16
CA VAL A 99 16.14 -11.16 -1.22
C VAL A 99 16.49 -10.00 -2.14
N THR A 100 17.73 -9.98 -2.61
CA THR A 100 18.24 -8.94 -3.54
C THR A 100 17.97 -9.25 -5.01
N ASN A 101 17.69 -10.52 -5.33
CA ASN A 101 17.43 -11.00 -6.68
C ASN A 101 16.55 -12.28 -6.65
N ASN A 102 16.19 -12.80 -7.82
CA ASN A 102 15.34 -14.00 -7.96
C ASN A 102 16.16 -15.32 -8.00
N SER A 103 17.45 -15.31 -7.65
CA SER A 103 18.19 -16.56 -7.52
C SER A 103 17.65 -17.39 -6.35
N PRO A 104 17.70 -18.74 -6.40
CA PRO A 104 17.31 -19.57 -5.26
C PRO A 104 18.07 -19.19 -3.99
N ILE A 105 17.38 -19.18 -2.84
CA ILE A 105 18.00 -18.93 -1.54
C ILE A 105 18.57 -20.21 -0.93
N GLN A 106 19.49 -20.06 0.02
CA GLN A 106 19.88 -21.11 0.96
C GLN A 106 19.81 -20.58 2.39
N ILE A 107 19.41 -21.44 3.32
CA ILE A 107 19.41 -21.18 4.76
C ILE A 107 19.88 -22.46 5.45
N GLU A 108 20.95 -22.42 6.21
CA GLU A 108 21.51 -23.59 6.90
C GLU A 108 21.59 -23.35 8.40
N VAL A 109 21.15 -24.33 9.20
CA VAL A 109 21.46 -24.35 10.63
C VAL A 109 22.91 -24.83 10.81
N ASN A 110 23.81 -23.92 11.19
CA ASN A 110 25.22 -24.22 11.30
C ASN A 110 25.51 -25.05 12.56
N ALA A 111 26.01 -26.28 12.36
CA ALA A 111 26.36 -27.20 13.43
C ALA A 111 27.41 -26.68 14.42
N ALA A 112 28.32 -25.78 13.98
CA ALA A 112 29.36 -25.23 14.85
C ALA A 112 28.81 -24.24 15.89
N GLY A 113 27.74 -23.52 15.55
CA GLY A 113 27.07 -22.56 16.43
C GLY A 113 25.81 -23.09 17.11
N THR A 114 25.44 -24.35 16.85
CA THR A 114 24.16 -24.93 17.28
C THR A 114 24.37 -26.03 18.31
N THR A 115 23.65 -25.93 19.43
CA THR A 115 23.62 -26.94 20.51
C THR A 115 22.33 -27.76 20.53
N ILE A 116 21.31 -27.31 19.78
CA ILE A 116 20.07 -28.05 19.56
C ILE A 116 20.38 -29.27 18.69
N GLY A 117 19.94 -30.45 19.13
CA GLY A 117 20.29 -31.71 18.46
C GLY A 117 19.42 -32.08 17.26
N ASP A 118 18.21 -31.53 17.17
CA ASP A 118 17.21 -31.85 16.14
C ASP A 118 16.36 -30.60 15.90
N THR A 119 16.55 -29.93 14.76
CA THR A 119 15.93 -28.63 14.44
C THR A 119 14.81 -28.75 13.42
N PHE A 120 14.03 -27.69 13.25
CA PHE A 120 13.06 -27.60 12.17
C PHE A 120 12.97 -26.14 11.71
N LEU A 121 12.98 -25.92 10.41
CA LEU A 121 13.01 -24.59 9.79
C LEU A 121 11.74 -24.36 8.97
N ILE A 122 11.18 -23.17 9.05
CA ILE A 122 10.04 -22.73 8.23
C ILE A 122 10.42 -21.41 7.57
N VAL A 123 10.17 -21.31 6.26
CA VAL A 123 10.15 -20.02 5.57
C VAL A 123 8.70 -19.62 5.37
N SER A 124 8.33 -18.42 5.81
CA SER A 124 6.97 -17.87 5.70
C SER A 124 6.97 -16.48 5.06
N CYS A 125 5.87 -16.10 4.42
CA CYS A 125 5.69 -14.76 3.90
C CYS A 125 5.21 -13.77 4.96
N HIS A 126 5.44 -12.48 4.73
CA HIS A 126 4.78 -11.41 5.46
C HIS A 126 3.29 -11.24 5.00
N PRO A 127 2.34 -10.85 5.87
CA PRO A 127 2.48 -10.56 7.30
C PRO A 127 2.74 -11.81 8.15
N PHE A 128 3.60 -11.66 9.15
CA PHE A 128 3.91 -12.72 10.11
C PHE A 128 2.91 -12.69 11.26
N ASN A 129 2.30 -13.83 11.54
CA ASN A 129 1.45 -14.02 12.71
C ASN A 129 2.17 -14.87 13.74
N ALA A 130 2.62 -14.25 14.84
CA ALA A 130 3.30 -14.93 15.93
C ALA A 130 2.47 -16.04 16.59
N ALA A 131 1.14 -15.94 16.59
CA ALA A 131 0.28 -17.00 17.13
C ALA A 131 0.22 -18.23 16.22
N THR A 132 0.47 -18.05 14.91
CA THR A 132 0.44 -19.12 13.91
C THR A 132 1.57 -18.95 12.87
N PRO A 133 2.85 -19.13 13.26
CA PRO A 133 4.02 -18.88 12.38
C PRO A 133 4.05 -19.69 11.08
N SER A 134 3.29 -20.79 11.04
CA SER A 134 3.13 -21.69 9.90
C SER A 134 2.07 -21.22 8.89
N VAL A 135 1.22 -20.27 9.26
CA VAL A 135 0.27 -19.64 8.32
C VAL A 135 1.06 -18.73 7.39
N ASN A 136 0.81 -18.83 6.09
CA ASN A 136 1.59 -18.20 5.01
C ASN A 136 2.96 -18.81 4.74
N GLY A 137 3.12 -20.10 5.05
CA GLY A 137 4.31 -20.87 4.75
C GLY A 137 4.72 -20.87 3.27
N VAL A 138 6.01 -21.07 3.02
CA VAL A 138 6.61 -21.26 1.70
C VAL A 138 7.15 -22.68 1.60
N ILE A 139 7.99 -23.06 2.57
CA ILE A 139 8.60 -24.39 2.69
C ILE A 139 8.90 -24.66 4.16
N THR A 140 8.97 -25.93 4.52
CA THR A 140 9.58 -26.37 5.77
C THR A 140 10.72 -27.32 5.47
N ASP A 141 11.69 -27.38 6.38
CA ASP A 141 12.69 -28.44 6.38
C ASP A 141 12.96 -28.93 7.81
N ASP A 142 13.34 -30.21 7.90
CA ASP A 142 13.55 -30.99 9.11
C ASP A 142 15.02 -31.38 9.23
N ASP A 143 15.56 -32.10 8.23
CA ASP A 143 16.78 -32.89 8.36
C ASP A 143 17.75 -32.78 7.15
N ASP A 144 17.57 -31.80 6.24
CA ASP A 144 18.37 -31.73 5.01
C ASP A 144 19.77 -31.08 5.22
N GLY A 145 20.10 -30.67 6.44
CA GLY A 145 21.38 -30.10 6.86
C GLY A 145 22.36 -31.11 7.50
N ALA A 146 23.27 -30.59 8.32
CA ALA A 146 24.30 -31.42 8.96
C ALA A 146 23.72 -32.27 10.10
N GLY A 147 23.58 -33.59 9.87
CA GLY A 147 23.09 -34.50 10.90
C GLY A 147 21.56 -34.55 10.95
N LEU A 148 20.97 -34.04 12.03
CA LEU A 148 19.51 -33.84 12.17
C LEU A 148 19.18 -32.33 12.21
N LEU A 149 20.01 -31.55 11.52
CA LEU A 149 19.83 -30.11 11.44
C LEU A 149 19.15 -29.78 10.12
N SER A 150 18.38 -28.71 10.13
CA SER A 150 17.58 -28.30 8.99
C SER A 150 18.38 -27.41 8.04
N ALA A 151 18.13 -27.53 6.74
CA ALA A 151 18.66 -26.65 5.72
C ALA A 151 17.67 -26.50 4.56
N ILE A 152 17.46 -25.26 4.12
CA ILE A 152 16.95 -24.96 2.78
C ILE A 152 18.14 -24.89 1.84
N THR A 153 18.22 -25.81 0.88
CA THR A 153 19.33 -25.99 -0.03
C THR A 153 19.01 -25.48 -1.44
N LEU A 154 20.03 -25.43 -2.32
CA LEU A 154 19.79 -25.12 -3.74
C LEU A 154 18.91 -26.18 -4.44
N ALA A 155 18.85 -27.42 -3.92
CA ALA A 155 18.03 -28.48 -4.50
C ALA A 155 16.54 -28.22 -4.32
N ASP A 156 16.15 -27.49 -3.26
CA ASP A 156 14.77 -27.11 -2.99
C ASP A 156 14.26 -26.03 -3.96
N ASN A 157 15.18 -25.32 -4.63
CA ASN A 157 14.89 -24.33 -5.65
C ASN A 157 13.88 -23.25 -5.18
N VAL A 158 14.06 -22.78 -3.95
CA VAL A 158 13.20 -21.75 -3.35
C VAL A 158 13.53 -20.38 -3.93
N THR A 159 12.75 -19.96 -4.94
CA THR A 159 12.84 -18.62 -5.52
C THR A 159 11.83 -17.68 -4.87
N LEU A 160 12.32 -16.56 -4.32
CA LEU A 160 11.51 -15.53 -3.68
C LEU A 160 11.49 -14.24 -4.50
N THR A 161 10.46 -13.41 -4.31
CA THR A 161 10.36 -12.10 -4.97
C THR A 161 11.18 -11.04 -4.22
N PRO A 162 12.12 -10.33 -4.87
CA PRO A 162 12.81 -9.16 -4.31
C PRO A 162 11.85 -8.08 -3.83
N GLY A 163 12.27 -7.34 -2.81
CA GLY A 163 11.46 -6.27 -2.21
C GLY A 163 10.29 -6.75 -1.33
N LYS A 164 10.05 -8.07 -1.22
CA LYS A 164 9.12 -8.64 -0.23
C LYS A 164 9.86 -9.05 1.05
N THR A 165 9.16 -8.96 2.17
CA THR A 165 9.62 -9.50 3.47
C THR A 165 9.18 -10.95 3.60
N TYR A 166 10.11 -11.78 4.07
CA TYR A 166 9.90 -13.16 4.47
C TYR A 166 10.43 -13.37 5.90
N TRP A 167 10.12 -14.53 6.48
CA TRP A 167 10.49 -14.89 7.84
C TRP A 167 11.11 -16.27 7.85
N ALA A 168 12.30 -16.39 8.43
CA ALA A 168 12.91 -17.66 8.78
C ALA A 168 12.56 -17.97 10.23
N VAL A 169 11.71 -18.97 10.43
CA VAL A 169 11.26 -19.42 11.75
C VAL A 169 12.04 -20.67 12.11
N ILE A 170 12.90 -20.57 13.12
CA ILE A 170 13.67 -21.68 13.66
C ILE A 170 12.95 -22.23 14.89
N THR A 171 12.76 -23.54 14.91
CA THR A 171 12.16 -24.28 16.02
C THR A 171 12.88 -25.63 16.18
N THR A 172 12.42 -26.45 17.10
CA THR A 172 12.95 -27.79 17.36
C THR A 172 12.05 -28.90 16.84
N TYR A 173 12.62 -30.09 16.63
CA TYR A 173 11.83 -31.29 16.35
C TYR A 173 11.08 -31.82 17.57
N ASP A 174 11.67 -31.67 18.76
CA ASP A 174 11.08 -32.05 20.04
C ASP A 174 10.59 -30.81 20.82
N PRO A 175 9.34 -30.76 21.31
CA PRO A 175 8.73 -29.54 21.85
C PRO A 175 9.36 -29.01 23.15
N GLY A 176 10.22 -29.80 23.81
CA GLY A 176 10.95 -29.42 25.02
C GLY A 176 12.41 -29.07 24.80
N ALA A 177 12.92 -29.18 23.58
CA ALA A 177 14.33 -28.91 23.29
C ALA A 177 14.62 -27.40 23.35
N THR A 178 15.78 -27.06 23.89
CA THR A 178 16.27 -25.69 24.09
C THR A 178 17.77 -25.66 23.79
N GLY A 179 18.30 -24.52 23.38
CA GLY A 179 19.73 -24.37 23.13
C GLY A 179 20.03 -23.23 22.17
N ALA A 180 21.32 -22.94 22.05
CA ALA A 180 21.83 -22.01 21.05
C ALA A 180 21.65 -22.58 19.64
N TYR A 181 21.38 -21.69 18.68
CA TYR A 181 21.39 -21.99 17.25
C TYR A 181 22.13 -20.89 16.48
N GLN A 182 22.62 -21.25 15.29
CA GLN A 182 23.15 -20.33 14.30
C GLN A 182 22.50 -20.62 12.95
N LEU A 183 21.96 -19.59 12.29
CA LEU A 183 21.48 -19.64 10.91
C LEU A 183 22.46 -18.91 10.00
N ASP A 184 22.92 -19.57 8.95
CA ASP A 184 23.70 -18.96 7.88
C ASP A 184 22.85 -18.88 6.61
N PHE A 185 22.94 -17.76 5.89
CA PHE A 185 22.12 -17.49 4.71
C PHE A 185 22.98 -17.33 3.45
N SER A 186 22.41 -17.58 2.27
CA SER A 186 23.06 -17.26 0.99
C SER A 186 23.29 -15.75 0.80
N ASP A 187 24.21 -15.39 -0.08
CA ASP A 187 24.65 -14.01 -0.34
C ASP A 187 23.57 -13.08 -0.93
N ASN A 188 22.53 -13.66 -1.53
CA ASN A 188 21.36 -12.94 -2.02
C ASN A 188 20.30 -12.65 -0.95
N VAL A 189 20.54 -13.03 0.32
CA VAL A 189 19.67 -12.73 1.46
C VAL A 189 20.21 -11.53 2.25
N VAL A 190 19.30 -10.64 2.66
CA VAL A 190 19.57 -9.54 3.59
C VAL A 190 18.63 -9.65 4.78
N LEU A 191 19.18 -9.66 5.99
CA LEU A 191 18.40 -9.71 7.22
C LEU A 191 17.60 -8.42 7.45
N GLY A 192 16.43 -8.58 8.05
CA GLY A 192 15.47 -7.51 8.29
C GLY A 192 14.46 -7.32 7.14
N VAL A 193 13.49 -6.44 7.39
CA VAL A 193 12.56 -5.97 6.37
C VAL A 193 13.30 -5.13 5.32
N PRO A 194 12.91 -5.14 4.03
CA PRO A 194 13.45 -4.19 3.06
C PRO A 194 13.33 -2.78 3.62
N PRO A 195 14.39 -1.95 3.55
CA PRO A 195 14.30 -0.59 4.04
C PRO A 195 13.23 0.14 3.21
N LYS A 196 12.13 0.51 3.87
CA LYS A 196 11.07 1.34 3.30
C LYS A 196 11.64 2.76 3.13
N LYS A 197 12.40 3.00 2.08
CA LYS A 197 13.02 4.31 1.80
C LYS A 197 12.77 4.80 0.39
N TRP A 198 11.90 4.12 -0.35
CA TRP A 198 11.81 4.29 -1.80
C TRP A 198 10.48 4.90 -2.20
N ALA A 199 10.54 6.05 -2.87
CA ALA A 199 9.47 6.55 -3.73
C ALA A 199 9.82 6.26 -5.19
N TRP A 200 8.85 6.38 -6.10
CA TRP A 200 9.03 6.11 -7.52
C TRP A 200 8.45 7.24 -8.37
N SER A 201 9.14 7.57 -9.46
CA SER A 201 8.60 8.35 -10.56
C SER A 201 8.98 7.67 -11.87
N THR A 202 8.12 7.73 -12.88
CA THR A 202 8.41 7.15 -14.20
C THR A 202 9.51 7.87 -14.95
N ASN A 203 9.75 9.16 -14.65
CA ASN A 203 10.84 9.93 -15.24
C ASN A 203 12.09 9.99 -14.34
N ALA A 204 11.95 9.86 -13.01
CA ALA A 204 13.08 9.88 -12.06
C ALA A 204 13.65 8.49 -11.73
N GLY A 205 12.84 7.43 -11.88
CA GLY A 205 13.12 6.11 -11.33
C GLY A 205 12.96 6.05 -9.81
N TRP A 206 13.82 5.26 -9.15
CA TRP A 206 13.86 5.10 -7.70
C TRP A 206 14.38 6.37 -7.01
N ILE A 207 13.62 6.85 -6.01
CA ILE A 207 13.99 8.00 -5.18
C ILE A 207 14.21 7.50 -3.74
N ASN A 208 15.44 7.62 -3.25
CA ASN A 208 15.85 7.25 -1.91
C ASN A 208 15.56 8.40 -0.92
N PHE A 209 14.69 8.16 0.06
CA PHE A 209 14.34 9.08 1.15
C PHE A 209 15.24 8.91 2.39
N ALA A 210 16.07 7.87 2.43
CA ALA A 210 17.10 7.68 3.45
C ALA A 210 18.48 7.45 2.78
N PRO A 211 19.00 8.42 2.00
CA PRO A 211 20.33 8.32 1.42
C PRO A 211 21.40 8.53 2.49
N THR A 212 22.51 7.80 2.36
CA THR A 212 23.75 8.06 3.11
C THR A 212 24.75 8.64 2.11
N ALA A 213 25.27 9.84 2.35
CA ALA A 213 26.24 10.44 1.44
C ALA A 213 27.56 9.64 1.43
N PRO A 214 28.22 9.42 0.26
CA PRO A 214 29.47 8.63 0.14
C PRO A 214 30.67 9.16 0.97
N ASN A 215 30.56 10.34 1.56
CA ASN A 215 31.58 11.05 2.31
C ASN A 215 31.12 11.48 3.71
N GLY A 216 29.96 10.98 4.19
CA GLY A 216 29.41 11.35 5.50
C GLY A 216 29.01 12.82 5.65
N ALA A 217 28.97 13.60 4.56
CA ALA A 217 28.65 15.03 4.60
C ALA A 217 27.17 15.32 4.94
N PHE A 218 26.29 14.33 4.75
CA PHE A 218 24.89 14.33 5.16
C PHE A 218 24.61 12.97 5.79
N THR A 219 24.52 12.92 7.12
CA THR A 219 24.16 11.72 7.90
C THR A 219 22.66 11.42 7.84
N ASP A 220 21.86 12.44 7.53
CA ASP A 220 20.43 12.39 7.70
C ASP A 220 19.78 12.58 6.34
N GLY A 221 19.06 11.55 5.90
CA GLY A 221 18.24 11.59 4.69
C GLY A 221 17.12 12.62 4.83
N VAL A 222 15.89 12.24 4.49
CA VAL A 222 14.75 13.05 4.91
C VAL A 222 14.59 12.91 6.43
N ALA A 223 14.21 14.00 7.11
CA ALA A 223 13.80 14.00 8.50
C ALA A 223 12.35 14.47 8.61
N VAL A 224 11.53 13.72 9.34
CA VAL A 224 10.11 14.04 9.54
C VAL A 224 9.92 14.65 10.92
N TYR A 225 9.61 15.94 10.96
CA TYR A 225 9.17 16.64 12.15
C TYR A 225 7.63 16.69 12.19
N PRO A 226 7.04 16.98 13.36
CA PRO A 226 5.58 17.05 13.48
C PRO A 226 4.91 18.04 12.53
N ASP A 227 5.57 19.14 12.21
CA ASP A 227 5.04 20.29 11.46
C ASP A 227 5.73 20.55 10.10
N HIS A 228 6.86 19.90 9.82
CA HIS A 228 7.62 20.09 8.59
C HIS A 228 8.59 18.93 8.29
N LEU A 229 9.20 18.95 7.11
CA LEU A 229 10.27 18.04 6.73
C LEU A 229 11.59 18.82 6.55
N GLU A 230 12.69 18.15 6.82
CA GLU A 230 14.05 18.62 6.54
C GLU A 230 14.84 17.55 5.76
N GLY A 231 16.07 17.93 5.37
CA GLY A 231 17.04 17.00 4.81
C GLY A 231 16.88 16.77 3.31
N TYR A 232 17.40 15.63 2.86
CA TYR A 232 17.60 15.34 1.44
C TYR A 232 17.16 13.93 1.05
N ALA A 233 16.44 13.86 -0.08
CA ALA A 233 16.26 12.63 -0.84
C ALA A 233 17.21 12.61 -2.05
N TRP A 234 17.44 11.44 -2.63
CA TRP A 234 18.31 11.28 -3.80
C TRP A 234 17.68 10.39 -4.86
N ALA A 235 17.80 10.76 -6.13
CA ALA A 235 17.47 9.88 -7.25
C ALA A 235 18.55 9.96 -8.32
N GLU A 236 18.79 8.86 -9.04
CA GLU A 236 19.77 8.80 -10.13
C GLU A 236 19.50 9.86 -11.21
N ASN A 237 18.24 10.03 -11.60
CA ASN A 237 17.83 10.94 -12.67
C ASN A 237 17.35 12.31 -12.15
N ALA A 238 17.34 12.54 -10.83
CA ALA A 238 16.95 13.81 -10.23
C ALA A 238 18.04 14.46 -9.36
N GLY A 239 19.15 13.76 -9.11
CA GLY A 239 20.16 14.19 -8.15
C GLY A 239 19.58 14.35 -6.74
N TRP A 240 20.15 15.31 -6.00
CA TRP A 240 19.71 15.65 -4.65
C TRP A 240 18.43 16.49 -4.67
N ILE A 241 17.45 16.05 -3.90
CA ILE A 241 16.17 16.74 -3.67
C ILE A 241 16.18 17.24 -2.23
N ARG A 242 16.14 18.56 -2.03
CA ARG A 242 16.09 19.19 -0.71
C ARG A 242 14.64 19.44 -0.29
N LEU A 243 14.27 18.98 0.90
CA LEU A 243 12.88 19.01 1.38
C LEU A 243 12.50 20.32 2.08
N GLY A 244 13.48 21.17 2.36
CA GLY A 244 13.23 22.53 2.83
C GLY A 244 14.50 23.29 3.21
N THR A 245 14.32 24.59 3.41
CA THR A 245 15.41 25.53 3.71
C THR A 245 15.89 25.50 5.16
N HIS A 246 15.08 24.93 6.06
CA HIS A 246 15.37 24.78 7.49
C HIS A 246 16.19 23.50 7.73
N THR A 247 17.10 23.55 8.69
CA THR A 247 18.05 22.45 8.98
C THR A 247 18.45 22.37 10.46
N SER A 248 17.79 23.13 11.33
CA SER A 248 18.14 23.18 12.75
C SER A 248 17.12 22.45 13.61
N GLY A 249 16.19 21.71 12.99
CA GLY A 249 15.10 21.04 13.67
C GLY A 249 14.21 21.97 14.48
N GLY A 250 13.61 21.43 15.54
CA GLY A 250 12.63 22.15 16.36
C GLY A 250 11.30 22.41 15.62
N ALA A 251 10.48 23.32 16.16
CA ALA A 251 9.18 23.66 15.57
C ALA A 251 9.36 24.68 14.45
N TRP A 252 8.77 24.42 13.29
CA TRP A 252 8.91 25.27 12.12
C TRP A 252 7.73 25.17 11.16
N THR A 253 7.51 26.22 10.37
CA THR A 253 6.56 26.21 9.26
C THR A 253 7.11 27.06 8.13
N TYR A 254 7.27 26.45 6.96
CA TYR A 254 7.70 27.12 5.74
C TYR A 254 6.58 28.01 5.20
N ALA A 255 6.88 29.30 5.04
CA ALA A 255 5.94 30.25 4.44
C ALA A 255 5.70 29.97 2.95
N ASN A 256 6.65 29.31 2.25
CA ASN A 256 6.54 28.94 0.84
C ASN A 256 6.21 30.14 -0.08
N THR A 257 6.81 31.31 0.18
CA THR A 257 6.59 32.53 -0.62
C THR A 257 7.79 32.92 -1.50
N SER A 258 8.94 32.27 -1.33
CA SER A 258 10.19 32.61 -2.01
C SER A 258 11.20 31.46 -2.03
N ALA A 259 12.27 31.60 -2.80
CA ALA A 259 13.36 30.62 -2.87
C ALA A 259 14.20 30.52 -1.59
N THR A 260 14.00 31.39 -0.60
CA THR A 260 14.76 31.37 0.67
C THR A 260 13.94 30.85 1.85
N ASN A 261 12.66 30.51 1.65
CA ASN A 261 11.77 30.01 2.70
C ASN A 261 10.85 28.88 2.22
N TYR A 262 11.28 28.16 1.17
CA TYR A 262 10.57 26.98 0.68
C TYR A 262 10.82 25.78 1.59
N GLY A 263 9.86 24.87 1.59
CA GLY A 263 9.99 23.54 2.16
C GLY A 263 8.64 22.83 2.25
N VAL A 264 8.70 21.57 2.65
CA VAL A 264 7.53 20.72 2.82
C VAL A 264 7.01 20.86 4.25
N ASN A 265 5.81 21.40 4.39
CA ASN A 265 5.09 21.47 5.67
C ASN A 265 4.30 20.18 5.89
N ARG A 266 4.07 19.84 7.16
CA ARG A 266 3.25 18.71 7.59
C ARG A 266 2.12 19.19 8.49
N ASN A 267 0.90 18.73 8.22
CA ASN A 267 -0.20 18.91 9.15
C ASN A 267 -0.05 17.95 10.34
N PRO A 268 0.06 18.44 11.58
CA PRO A 268 0.33 17.61 12.76
C PRO A 268 -0.85 16.74 13.20
N THR A 269 -2.03 16.88 12.58
CA THR A 269 -3.22 16.08 12.90
C THR A 269 -3.51 15.04 11.83
N THR A 270 -3.32 15.40 10.55
CA THR A 270 -3.66 14.52 9.42
C THR A 270 -2.46 13.88 8.75
N GLY A 271 -1.24 14.36 9.05
CA GLY A 271 -0.02 13.98 8.34
C GLY A 271 0.10 14.54 6.92
N ALA A 272 -0.87 15.34 6.47
CA ALA A 272 -0.89 15.88 5.11
C ALA A 272 0.29 16.79 4.83
N LEU A 273 0.97 16.57 3.71
CA LEU A 273 2.11 17.36 3.28
C LEU A 273 1.67 18.46 2.32
N SER A 274 2.36 19.60 2.37
CA SER A 274 2.14 20.73 1.48
C SER A 274 3.42 21.49 1.21
N GLY A 275 3.42 22.35 0.19
CA GLY A 275 4.59 23.15 -0.14
C GLY A 275 5.53 22.44 -1.12
N TYR A 276 6.83 22.78 -1.03
CA TYR A 276 7.75 22.53 -2.14
C TYR A 276 9.08 21.95 -1.68
N ALA A 277 9.58 20.97 -2.42
CA ALA A 277 10.98 20.55 -2.42
C ALA A 277 11.69 21.05 -3.70
N TRP A 278 13.01 21.05 -3.69
CA TRP A 278 13.84 21.56 -4.79
C TRP A 278 14.95 20.59 -5.18
N SER A 279 15.12 20.36 -6.48
CA SER A 279 16.32 19.76 -7.05
C SER A 279 16.96 20.72 -8.04
N SER A 280 18.30 20.83 -8.04
CA SER A 280 19.04 21.59 -9.06
C SER A 280 18.95 20.97 -10.45
N THR A 281 18.63 19.68 -10.53
CA THR A 281 18.53 18.91 -11.78
C THR A 281 17.10 18.91 -12.31
N SER A 282 16.11 18.89 -11.41
CA SER A 282 14.71 18.62 -11.76
C SER A 282 13.75 19.73 -11.37
N GLY A 283 14.23 20.80 -10.76
CA GLY A 283 13.43 21.96 -10.39
C GLY A 283 12.51 21.69 -9.19
N TRP A 284 11.36 22.37 -9.19
CA TRP A 284 10.40 22.32 -8.09
C TRP A 284 9.60 21.02 -8.08
N ILE A 285 9.34 20.52 -6.88
CA ILE A 285 8.48 19.37 -6.60
C ILE A 285 7.43 19.82 -5.59
N LYS A 286 6.15 19.75 -5.95
CA LYS A 286 5.02 20.13 -5.09
C LYS A 286 4.42 18.93 -4.39
N PHE A 287 4.24 19.02 -3.07
CA PHE A 287 3.75 17.92 -2.22
C PHE A 287 2.24 17.90 -2.01
N ASP A 288 1.55 18.99 -2.37
CA ASP A 288 0.09 19.14 -2.39
C ASP A 288 -0.42 19.56 -3.79
N PRO A 289 -0.11 18.81 -4.87
CA PRO A 289 -0.57 19.18 -6.19
C PRO A 289 -2.11 19.19 -6.22
N ALA A 290 -2.69 20.39 -6.37
CA ALA A 290 -4.11 20.54 -6.62
C ALA A 290 -4.40 20.12 -8.06
N TRP A 291 -5.49 19.37 -8.27
CA TRP A 291 -5.97 19.14 -9.62
C TRP A 291 -6.50 20.45 -10.20
N GLN A 292 -6.03 20.82 -11.39
CA GLN A 292 -6.68 21.84 -12.21
C GLN A 292 -7.49 21.10 -13.26
N PRO A 293 -8.81 21.35 -13.40
CA PRO A 293 -9.58 20.82 -14.50
C PRO A 293 -8.91 21.23 -15.80
N LEU A 294 -8.56 20.24 -16.62
CA LEU A 294 -8.22 20.51 -18.00
C LEU A 294 -9.53 20.90 -18.69
N GLU A 295 -9.84 22.20 -18.76
CA GLU A 295 -10.82 22.68 -19.73
C GLU A 295 -10.25 22.38 -21.11
N ILE A 296 -10.75 21.33 -21.74
CA ILE A 296 -10.57 21.13 -23.17
C ILE A 296 -11.33 22.27 -23.83
N GLY A 297 -10.62 23.37 -24.10
CA GLY A 297 -11.13 24.46 -24.89
C GLY A 297 -11.70 23.89 -26.18
N SER A 298 -12.99 24.09 -26.39
CA SER A 298 -13.67 23.91 -27.67
C SER A 298 -12.77 24.50 -28.76
N THR A 299 -12.37 23.65 -29.71
CA THR A 299 -11.71 24.10 -30.92
C THR A 299 -12.75 24.78 -31.80
N ASP A 300 -13.03 26.05 -31.51
CA ASP A 300 -13.75 26.96 -32.41
C ASP A 300 -13.40 28.42 -32.06
N ASP A 301 -12.14 28.82 -32.29
CA ASP A 301 -11.89 30.18 -32.79
C ASP A 301 -10.62 30.23 -33.65
N ALA A 302 -10.85 30.25 -34.95
CA ALA A 302 -9.85 30.51 -35.96
C ALA A 302 -9.67 32.02 -36.13
N SER A 303 -8.86 32.67 -35.29
CA SER A 303 -8.16 33.90 -35.69
C SER A 303 -7.07 34.31 -34.69
N VAL A 304 -5.81 34.02 -34.99
CA VAL A 304 -4.67 34.97 -35.00
C VAL A 304 -3.45 34.24 -35.59
N ALA A 305 -2.90 34.82 -36.65
CA ALA A 305 -1.75 34.33 -37.43
C ALA A 305 -0.40 34.58 -36.71
N PRO A 306 0.71 33.95 -37.17
CA PRO A 306 1.90 33.67 -36.36
C PRO A 306 2.94 34.80 -36.37
N ALA A 307 3.75 34.88 -35.32
CA ALA A 307 4.97 35.68 -35.30
C ALA A 307 6.17 34.85 -34.80
N ASN A 308 6.77 34.15 -35.76
CA ASN A 308 8.20 34.08 -36.06
C ASN A 308 9.20 33.74 -34.94
N ASN A 309 9.71 32.53 -35.10
CA ASN A 309 10.94 31.96 -34.58
C ASN A 309 12.13 32.90 -34.84
N ALA A 310 12.81 33.31 -33.78
CA ALA A 310 14.22 33.70 -33.83
C ALA A 310 14.94 32.95 -32.71
N GLU A 311 15.72 31.97 -33.14
CA GLU A 311 16.66 31.19 -32.35
C GLU A 311 17.67 32.15 -31.69
N ALA A 312 17.67 32.22 -30.36
CA ALA A 312 18.72 32.88 -29.59
C ALA A 312 19.33 31.87 -28.63
N THR A 313 20.64 31.67 -28.78
CA THR A 313 21.51 30.81 -28.01
C THR A 313 21.46 31.11 -26.50
N PRO A 314 21.58 30.10 -25.62
CA PRO A 314 21.49 30.33 -24.18
C PRO A 314 22.79 30.92 -23.63
N GLN A 315 22.69 32.10 -23.03
CA GLN A 315 23.70 32.64 -22.10
C GLN A 315 23.11 32.60 -20.69
N VAL A 316 23.73 31.79 -19.83
CA VAL A 316 23.46 31.70 -18.40
C VAL A 316 24.05 32.92 -17.71
N THR A 317 23.23 33.78 -17.11
CA THR A 317 23.54 34.62 -15.92
C THR A 317 22.33 35.47 -15.49
N GLY A 318 21.67 35.09 -14.40
CA GLY A 318 20.68 35.94 -13.71
C GLY A 318 19.99 35.22 -12.53
N PRO A 319 19.70 35.91 -11.40
CA PRO A 319 18.99 35.32 -10.26
C PRO A 319 17.50 35.04 -10.59
N PRO A 320 16.87 34.06 -9.91
CA PRO A 320 15.55 33.55 -10.30
C PRO A 320 14.44 34.58 -10.08
N THR A 321 13.63 34.80 -11.12
CA THR A 321 12.42 35.62 -11.09
C THR A 321 11.19 34.80 -10.63
N ARG A 322 10.25 35.50 -9.99
CA ARG A 322 9.00 35.01 -9.41
C ARG A 322 8.10 34.26 -10.41
N LEU A 323 7.58 33.11 -10.00
CA LEU A 323 6.68 32.23 -10.78
C LEU A 323 5.33 32.92 -11.07
N GLY A 324 4.93 32.93 -12.35
CA GLY A 324 3.55 33.11 -12.78
C GLY A 324 2.87 31.74 -13.01
N PRO A 325 1.53 31.69 -13.20
CA PRO A 325 0.84 30.45 -13.55
C PRO A 325 1.39 29.88 -14.87
N PRO A 326 1.39 28.55 -15.05
CA PRO A 326 2.00 27.89 -16.21
C PRO A 326 1.32 28.32 -17.52
N SER A 327 2.12 28.64 -18.53
CA SER A 327 1.65 28.90 -19.89
C SER A 327 1.27 27.59 -20.60
N PRO A 328 0.25 27.56 -21.48
CA PRO A 328 -0.14 26.35 -22.20
C PRO A 328 0.91 25.96 -23.24
N VAL A 329 1.45 24.74 -23.14
CA VAL A 329 2.33 24.13 -24.15
C VAL A 329 1.54 23.05 -24.91
N GLN A 330 1.69 23.01 -26.24
CA GLN A 330 1.17 21.93 -27.09
C GLN A 330 1.94 20.63 -26.80
N ARG A 331 1.21 19.54 -26.51
CA ARG A 331 1.73 18.37 -25.80
C ARG A 331 2.08 17.16 -26.69
N SER A 332 3.13 16.43 -26.29
CA SER A 332 3.73 15.23 -26.91
C SER A 332 3.10 13.91 -26.44
N ALA A 333 3.46 12.78 -27.07
CA ALA A 333 2.98 11.44 -26.72
C ALA A 333 3.40 10.95 -25.31
N GLN A 334 4.42 11.57 -24.70
CA GLN A 334 4.82 11.30 -23.31
C GLN A 334 3.82 11.93 -22.33
N GLU A 335 3.33 13.15 -22.59
CA GLU A 335 2.32 13.81 -21.75
C GLU A 335 0.96 13.11 -21.80
N LEU A 336 0.66 12.37 -22.88
CA LEU A 336 -0.53 11.51 -22.95
C LEU A 336 -0.38 10.26 -22.06
N ARG A 337 0.84 9.72 -21.91
CA ARG A 337 1.13 8.62 -20.96
C ARG A 337 1.16 9.13 -19.52
N ASP A 338 1.71 10.32 -19.30
CA ASP A 338 1.71 10.97 -17.99
C ASP A 338 0.29 11.35 -17.53
N LEU A 339 -0.66 11.55 -18.47
CA LEU A 339 -2.10 11.70 -18.19
C LEU A 339 -2.80 10.38 -17.85
N LEU A 340 -2.34 9.25 -18.42
CA LEU A 340 -2.82 7.90 -18.12
C LEU A 340 -2.26 7.35 -16.79
N GLU A 341 -1.09 7.85 -16.37
CA GLU A 341 -0.46 7.57 -15.08
C GLU A 341 -0.80 8.60 -13.99
N ALA A 342 -1.41 9.74 -14.37
CA ALA A 342 -2.01 10.66 -13.42
C ALA A 342 -3.15 9.94 -12.68
N PRO A 343 -3.14 9.92 -11.33
CA PRO A 343 -4.27 9.35 -10.61
C PRO A 343 -5.52 10.19 -10.94
N SER A 344 -6.60 9.51 -11.36
CA SER A 344 -7.79 10.16 -11.93
C SER A 344 -8.45 11.06 -10.89
N ALA A 345 -8.47 12.37 -11.18
CA ALA A 345 -8.98 13.44 -10.32
C ALA A 345 -10.43 13.32 -9.88
N ASP A 346 -11.19 12.61 -10.71
CA ASP A 346 -12.47 12.05 -10.36
C ASP A 346 -12.29 10.54 -10.34
N VAL A 347 -12.57 9.91 -9.19
CA VAL A 347 -12.55 8.44 -9.09
C VAL A 347 -13.86 7.81 -9.59
N VAL A 348 -14.89 8.62 -9.81
CA VAL A 348 -16.13 8.22 -10.47
C VAL A 348 -15.87 8.11 -11.97
N ARG A 349 -16.43 7.07 -12.59
CA ARG A 349 -16.34 6.90 -14.05
C ARG A 349 -17.72 7.18 -14.62
N ASP A 350 -17.74 7.94 -15.70
CA ASP A 350 -18.98 8.37 -16.37
C ASP A 350 -20.00 8.99 -15.39
N GLY A 351 -19.55 9.97 -14.61
CA GLY A 351 -20.35 10.67 -13.62
C GLY A 351 -21.55 11.44 -14.19
N SER A 352 -21.46 11.82 -15.47
CA SER A 352 -22.54 12.46 -16.25
C SER A 352 -23.40 11.45 -17.00
N PHE A 353 -23.16 10.14 -16.86
CA PHE A 353 -23.95 9.04 -17.44
C PHE A 353 -24.04 9.01 -18.98
N GLU A 354 -23.12 9.67 -19.69
CA GLU A 354 -23.18 9.87 -21.15
C GLU A 354 -22.95 8.59 -21.95
N LEU A 355 -22.44 7.53 -21.31
CA LEU A 355 -22.36 6.20 -21.94
C LEU A 355 -23.72 5.48 -21.99
N GLY A 356 -24.75 6.05 -21.36
CA GLY A 356 -26.13 5.59 -21.41
C GLY A 356 -26.37 4.25 -20.73
N THR A 357 -27.52 3.64 -21.04
CA THR A 357 -27.93 2.32 -20.54
C THR A 357 -27.83 1.24 -21.65
N PRO A 358 -27.28 0.05 -21.36
CA PRO A 358 -26.63 -0.32 -20.10
C PRO A 358 -25.29 0.39 -19.90
N ASN A 359 -25.06 0.90 -18.70
CA ASN A 359 -23.83 1.62 -18.38
C ASN A 359 -22.70 0.64 -18.02
N PRO A 360 -21.47 0.80 -18.55
CA PRO A 360 -20.36 -0.11 -18.26
C PRO A 360 -19.73 0.08 -16.87
N PHE A 361 -20.00 1.20 -16.19
CA PHE A 361 -19.38 1.54 -14.90
C PHE A 361 -20.39 1.58 -13.76
N TRP A 362 -21.64 1.94 -14.06
CA TRP A 362 -22.73 1.98 -13.10
C TRP A 362 -23.58 0.72 -13.16
N SER A 363 -23.71 0.03 -12.03
CA SER A 363 -24.78 -0.94 -11.82
C SER A 363 -26.07 -0.18 -11.56
N GLU A 364 -27.04 -0.38 -12.45
CA GLU A 364 -28.33 0.31 -12.49
C GLU A 364 -29.48 -0.64 -12.16
N ALA A 365 -30.49 -0.14 -11.45
CA ALA A 365 -31.71 -0.89 -11.17
C ALA A 365 -32.91 0.06 -11.05
N SER A 366 -34.06 -0.37 -11.55
CA SER A 366 -35.37 0.25 -11.35
C SER A 366 -36.43 -0.83 -11.23
N THR A 367 -37.40 -0.61 -10.34
CA THR A 367 -38.48 -1.58 -10.09
C THR A 367 -39.41 -1.69 -11.29
N ASN A 368 -39.76 -0.57 -11.94
CA ASN A 368 -40.73 -0.53 -13.02
C ASN A 368 -40.15 -0.30 -14.43
N PHE A 369 -38.92 0.21 -14.54
CA PHE A 369 -38.35 0.65 -15.83
C PHE A 369 -37.03 -0.04 -16.21
N GLY A 370 -36.49 -0.90 -15.35
CA GLY A 370 -35.22 -1.60 -15.55
C GLY A 370 -33.99 -0.75 -15.21
N THR A 371 -33.98 0.53 -15.61
CA THR A 371 -32.93 1.50 -15.28
C THR A 371 -33.51 2.88 -14.94
N PRO A 372 -32.88 3.65 -14.03
CA PRO A 372 -33.17 5.06 -13.84
C PRO A 372 -32.45 5.97 -14.86
N LEU A 373 -31.53 5.47 -15.69
CA LEU A 373 -30.81 6.31 -16.66
C LEU A 373 -31.73 6.72 -17.82
N CYS A 374 -31.72 8.02 -18.12
CA CYS A 374 -32.55 8.64 -19.14
C CYS A 374 -31.68 9.42 -20.11
N GLY A 375 -31.93 9.28 -21.41
CA GLY A 375 -31.15 9.91 -22.47
C GLY A 375 -32.00 10.74 -23.45
N PRO A 376 -31.54 10.91 -24.70
CA PRO A 376 -32.29 11.62 -25.74
C PRO A 376 -33.72 11.07 -25.93
N GLY A 377 -34.72 11.90 -25.65
CA GLY A 377 -36.15 11.54 -25.72
C GLY A 377 -36.90 11.65 -24.39
N CYS A 378 -36.19 11.89 -23.29
CA CYS A 378 -36.79 12.13 -21.98
C CYS A 378 -37.40 13.53 -21.87
N SER A 379 -38.48 13.65 -21.08
CA SER A 379 -39.26 14.91 -20.94
C SER A 379 -38.63 15.97 -20.03
N SER A 380 -37.54 15.62 -19.33
CA SER A 380 -36.74 16.50 -18.49
C SER A 380 -35.36 16.68 -19.11
N ALA A 381 -34.72 17.82 -18.85
CA ALA A 381 -33.37 18.11 -19.30
C ALA A 381 -32.35 17.68 -18.23
N SER A 382 -31.22 17.13 -18.69
CA SER A 382 -29.97 16.95 -17.96
C SER A 382 -29.40 18.28 -17.47
N HIS A 383 -28.39 18.23 -16.60
CA HIS A 383 -27.62 19.40 -16.20
C HIS A 383 -26.58 19.75 -17.27
N THR A 384 -25.81 18.76 -17.72
CA THR A 384 -24.96 18.86 -18.91
C THR A 384 -25.19 17.65 -19.83
N GLY A 385 -24.60 17.65 -21.03
CA GLY A 385 -24.72 16.52 -21.95
C GLY A 385 -26.17 16.16 -22.34
N LEU A 386 -26.41 14.87 -22.56
CA LEU A 386 -27.67 14.31 -23.05
C LEU A 386 -28.29 13.25 -22.12
N TRP A 387 -27.51 12.70 -21.20
CA TRP A 387 -27.92 11.64 -20.27
C TRP A 387 -27.92 12.13 -18.83
N PHE A 388 -28.75 11.51 -17.99
CA PHE A 388 -28.88 11.81 -16.56
C PHE A 388 -29.62 10.65 -15.88
N ALA A 389 -29.57 10.57 -14.54
CA ALA A 389 -30.40 9.64 -13.80
C ALA A 389 -31.72 10.30 -13.37
N TRP A 390 -32.84 9.62 -13.62
CA TRP A 390 -34.19 10.00 -13.24
C TRP A 390 -34.81 8.94 -12.33
N PHE A 391 -35.07 9.31 -11.08
CA PHE A 391 -35.77 8.47 -10.11
C PHE A 391 -37.23 8.95 -9.93
N GLY A 392 -38.14 7.99 -9.78
CA GLY A 392 -39.57 8.24 -9.60
C GLY A 392 -40.33 8.33 -10.93
N GLY A 393 -41.10 9.40 -11.13
CA GLY A 393 -41.83 9.64 -12.39
C GLY A 393 -43.15 8.89 -12.56
N ILE A 394 -43.54 8.09 -11.57
CA ILE A 394 -44.78 7.31 -11.59
C ILE A 394 -45.55 7.45 -10.27
N SER A 395 -46.87 7.24 -10.32
CA SER A 395 -47.80 7.33 -9.18
C SER A 395 -47.94 6.02 -8.39
N VAL A 396 -46.96 5.13 -8.46
CA VAL A 396 -46.90 3.86 -7.70
C VAL A 396 -45.53 3.72 -7.05
N TYR A 397 -45.35 2.68 -6.24
CA TYR A 397 -44.05 2.38 -5.65
C TYR A 397 -42.98 2.18 -6.73
N GLU A 398 -41.90 2.95 -6.64
CA GLU A 398 -40.73 2.88 -7.49
C GLU A 398 -39.48 2.99 -6.62
N ALA A 399 -38.63 1.96 -6.67
CA ALA A 399 -37.29 2.01 -6.14
C ALA A 399 -36.29 1.93 -7.28
N GLY A 400 -35.29 2.81 -7.25
CA GLY A 400 -34.23 2.86 -8.25
C GLY A 400 -32.86 3.16 -7.65
N SER A 401 -31.80 2.70 -8.30
CA SER A 401 -30.42 2.96 -7.89
C SER A 401 -29.44 3.01 -9.05
N VAL A 402 -28.37 3.78 -8.87
CA VAL A 402 -27.12 3.64 -9.61
C VAL A 402 -25.97 3.47 -8.61
N SER A 403 -25.09 2.50 -8.83
CA SER A 403 -23.93 2.27 -7.96
C SER A 403 -22.65 1.90 -8.72
N GLN A 404 -21.51 2.32 -8.20
CA GLN A 404 -20.18 1.97 -8.72
C GLN A 404 -19.22 1.69 -7.55
N SER A 405 -18.28 0.76 -7.77
CA SER A 405 -17.10 0.60 -6.90
C SER A 405 -16.02 1.62 -7.27
N VAL A 406 -15.60 2.43 -6.30
CA VAL A 406 -14.56 3.45 -6.43
C VAL A 406 -13.46 3.19 -5.41
N THR A 407 -12.19 3.32 -5.81
CA THR A 407 -11.08 3.35 -4.87
C THR A 407 -10.76 4.80 -4.58
N ILE A 408 -10.92 5.22 -3.33
CA ILE A 408 -10.66 6.61 -2.92
C ILE A 408 -9.24 6.65 -2.36
N PRO A 409 -8.30 7.33 -3.06
CA PRO A 409 -6.92 7.41 -2.61
C PRO A 409 -6.84 8.01 -1.22
N SER A 410 -6.04 7.39 -0.38
CA SER A 410 -5.69 7.97 0.89
C SER A 410 -4.67 9.09 0.71
N GLY A 411 -4.78 10.17 1.48
CA GLY A 411 -3.78 11.24 1.44
C GLY A 411 -4.30 12.66 1.51
N GLY A 412 -5.61 12.86 1.57
CA GLY A 412 -6.16 14.19 1.71
C GLY A 412 -7.68 14.19 1.76
N PRO A 413 -8.30 15.39 1.81
CA PRO A 413 -9.74 15.48 1.77
C PRO A 413 -10.28 14.82 0.51
N ALA A 414 -11.37 14.07 0.66
CA ALA A 414 -12.13 13.51 -0.43
C ALA A 414 -13.52 14.16 -0.44
N THR A 415 -13.87 14.78 -1.56
CA THR A 415 -15.08 15.56 -1.72
C THR A 415 -15.91 14.96 -2.85
N LEU A 416 -17.06 14.43 -2.50
CA LEU A 416 -18.08 14.04 -3.47
C LEU A 416 -18.91 15.27 -3.83
N SER A 417 -19.14 15.48 -5.13
CA SER A 417 -20.03 16.51 -5.64
C SER A 417 -20.94 15.93 -6.72
N PHE A 418 -22.15 16.46 -6.82
CA PHE A 418 -23.13 16.05 -7.83
C PHE A 418 -24.20 17.12 -7.97
N TRP A 419 -24.93 17.11 -9.09
CA TRP A 419 -26.02 18.03 -9.35
C TRP A 419 -27.35 17.31 -9.20
N VAL A 420 -28.26 17.91 -8.42
CA VAL A 420 -29.58 17.33 -8.13
C VAL A 420 -30.72 18.32 -8.38
N LYS A 421 -31.83 17.83 -8.92
CA LYS A 421 -33.04 18.61 -9.20
C LYS A 421 -34.29 17.84 -8.75
N ASN A 422 -35.23 18.55 -8.10
CA ASN A 422 -36.50 18.00 -7.62
C ASN A 422 -37.64 18.77 -8.30
N SER A 423 -38.18 18.29 -9.43
CA SER A 423 -39.11 19.11 -10.26
C SER A 423 -40.60 18.86 -10.00
N SER A 424 -40.96 17.66 -9.57
CA SER A 424 -42.31 17.30 -9.13
C SER A 424 -42.18 16.57 -7.80
N CYS A 425 -43.02 16.87 -6.83
CA CYS A 425 -42.94 16.24 -5.51
C CYS A 425 -44.32 16.00 -4.94
N SER A 426 -44.47 14.88 -4.25
CA SER A 426 -45.68 14.53 -3.48
C SER A 426 -45.90 15.38 -2.23
N GLY A 427 -44.85 16.08 -1.75
CA GLY A 427 -44.82 16.73 -0.44
C GLY A 427 -44.55 15.76 0.72
N SER A 428 -44.37 14.46 0.44
CA SER A 428 -44.11 13.44 1.47
C SER A 428 -42.62 13.29 1.75
N ALA A 429 -42.21 13.39 3.01
CA ALA A 429 -40.81 13.10 3.38
C ALA A 429 -40.43 11.61 3.20
N ALA A 430 -41.39 10.73 2.92
CA ALA A 430 -41.15 9.33 2.63
C ALA A 430 -40.60 9.10 1.22
N ASP A 431 -40.84 10.01 0.27
CA ASP A 431 -40.21 9.92 -1.05
C ASP A 431 -38.85 10.60 -0.99
N TYR A 432 -37.77 9.90 -1.33
CA TYR A 432 -36.41 10.43 -1.16
C TYR A 432 -35.43 10.00 -2.26
N LEU A 433 -34.35 10.76 -2.38
CA LEU A 433 -33.10 10.40 -3.05
C LEU A 433 -31.97 10.58 -2.03
N GLU A 434 -31.14 9.55 -1.88
CA GLU A 434 -30.01 9.53 -0.97
C GLU A 434 -28.73 9.09 -1.67
N VAL A 435 -27.60 9.47 -1.10
CA VAL A 435 -26.28 8.95 -1.48
C VAL A 435 -25.66 8.21 -0.31
N LYS A 436 -25.08 7.05 -0.61
CA LYS A 436 -24.42 6.15 0.34
C LYS A 436 -23.00 5.88 -0.10
N VAL A 437 -22.12 5.71 0.89
CA VAL A 437 -20.81 5.08 0.72
C VAL A 437 -20.77 3.87 1.65
N ASP A 438 -20.56 2.68 1.10
CA ASP A 438 -20.61 1.39 1.81
C ASP A 438 -21.90 1.16 2.60
N GLY A 439 -23.03 1.60 2.03
CA GLY A 439 -24.35 1.49 2.65
C GLY A 439 -24.64 2.55 3.72
N ALA A 440 -23.66 3.34 4.15
CA ALA A 440 -23.88 4.45 5.08
C ALA A 440 -24.35 5.71 4.35
N GLN A 441 -25.50 6.26 4.75
CA GLN A 441 -26.07 7.47 4.16
C GLN A 441 -25.17 8.70 4.45
N ARG A 442 -24.78 9.41 3.40
CA ARG A 442 -23.95 10.63 3.49
C ARG A 442 -24.72 11.91 3.19
N TRP A 443 -25.78 11.82 2.40
CA TRP A 443 -26.69 12.93 2.11
C TRP A 443 -28.06 12.40 1.64
N VAL A 444 -29.11 13.20 1.84
CA VAL A 444 -30.49 12.89 1.42
C VAL A 444 -31.27 14.16 1.08
N THR A 445 -32.18 14.07 0.10
CA THR A 445 -33.26 15.02 -0.16
C THR A 445 -34.59 14.27 -0.24
N THR A 446 -35.70 14.94 0.06
CA THR A 446 -37.04 14.33 0.06
C THR A 446 -38.03 15.15 -0.76
N ALA A 447 -39.23 14.60 -1.03
CA ALA A 447 -40.30 15.35 -1.68
C ALA A 447 -40.89 16.47 -0.80
N ALA A 448 -40.55 16.52 0.49
CA ALA A 448 -40.90 17.61 1.41
C ALA A 448 -39.80 18.69 1.52
N ASP A 449 -38.67 18.53 0.81
CA ASP A 449 -37.55 19.47 0.82
C ASP A 449 -37.99 20.84 0.28
N PRO A 450 -37.66 21.98 0.94
CA PRO A 450 -37.95 23.32 0.42
C PRO A 450 -37.38 23.60 -0.97
N ALA A 451 -36.33 22.89 -1.39
CA ALA A 451 -35.77 22.98 -2.74
C ALA A 451 -36.69 22.33 -3.81
N CYS A 452 -37.72 21.59 -3.40
CA CYS A 452 -38.71 21.05 -4.32
C CYS A 452 -39.37 22.15 -5.16
N THR A 453 -39.59 21.90 -6.44
CA THR A 453 -40.14 22.84 -7.45
C THR A 453 -39.28 24.08 -7.71
N THR A 454 -38.12 24.20 -7.07
CA THR A 454 -37.15 25.24 -7.41
C THR A 454 -36.58 24.92 -8.80
N PRO A 455 -36.64 25.86 -9.77
CA PRO A 455 -36.13 25.61 -11.11
C PRO A 455 -34.63 25.31 -11.14
N GLY A 456 -34.22 24.36 -11.98
CA GLY A 456 -32.81 24.05 -12.23
C GLY A 456 -32.19 23.02 -11.27
N TYR A 457 -30.99 22.58 -11.62
CA TYR A 457 -30.17 21.74 -10.76
C TYR A 457 -29.45 22.59 -9.71
N ARG A 458 -29.20 21.99 -8.54
CA ARG A 458 -28.32 22.54 -7.50
C ARG A 458 -27.16 21.58 -7.26
N GLN A 459 -25.97 22.13 -7.10
CA GLN A 459 -24.81 21.34 -6.71
C GLN A 459 -24.90 20.98 -5.23
N VAL A 460 -24.58 19.73 -4.93
CA VAL A 460 -24.39 19.23 -3.57
C VAL A 460 -22.94 18.84 -3.43
N THR A 461 -22.37 19.10 -2.25
CA THR A 461 -21.01 18.74 -1.89
C THR A 461 -21.03 18.01 -0.56
N VAL A 462 -20.37 16.86 -0.50
CA VAL A 462 -20.35 15.96 0.65
C VAL A 462 -18.90 15.59 0.96
N ASP A 463 -18.48 15.81 2.20
CA ASP A 463 -17.19 15.32 2.68
C ASP A 463 -17.25 13.80 2.92
N VAL A 464 -16.40 13.09 2.17
CA VAL A 464 -16.22 11.64 2.21
C VAL A 464 -14.78 11.26 2.55
N SER A 465 -14.00 12.18 3.14
CA SER A 465 -12.59 11.95 3.53
C SER A 465 -12.39 10.77 4.47
N ALA A 466 -13.42 10.39 5.23
CA ALA A 466 -13.39 9.20 6.10
C ALA A 466 -13.25 7.87 5.32
N TYR A 467 -13.53 7.88 4.02
CA TYR A 467 -13.40 6.74 3.11
C TYR A 467 -12.16 6.86 2.22
N ALA A 468 -11.25 7.81 2.48
CA ALA A 468 -10.00 7.96 1.73
C ALA A 468 -8.92 7.05 2.33
N ASP A 469 -9.01 5.74 2.08
CA ASP A 469 -8.17 4.70 2.73
C ASP A 469 -7.50 3.71 1.75
N ASP A 470 -7.55 4.00 0.44
CA ASP A 470 -7.08 3.14 -0.66
C ASP A 470 -7.87 1.82 -0.85
N ALA A 471 -8.93 1.57 -0.07
CA ALA A 471 -9.82 0.45 -0.28
C ALA A 471 -10.87 0.77 -1.37
N ALA A 472 -11.49 -0.29 -1.89
CA ALA A 472 -12.64 -0.15 -2.77
C ALA A 472 -13.91 0.09 -1.94
N HIS A 473 -14.61 1.17 -2.25
CA HIS A 473 -15.87 1.58 -1.62
C HIS A 473 -17.01 1.56 -2.64
N VAL A 474 -18.22 1.23 -2.19
CA VAL A 474 -19.41 1.29 -3.02
C VAL A 474 -20.07 2.66 -2.86
N LEU A 475 -19.95 3.49 -3.90
CA LEU A 475 -20.73 4.73 -4.04
C LEU A 475 -22.09 4.37 -4.65
N GLN A 476 -23.18 4.73 -3.98
CA GLN A 476 -24.53 4.44 -4.45
C GLN A 476 -25.45 5.65 -4.30
N PHE A 477 -26.19 5.95 -5.36
CA PHE A 477 -27.39 6.79 -5.29
C PHE A 477 -28.61 5.88 -5.31
N HIS A 478 -29.53 6.08 -4.37
CA HIS A 478 -30.69 5.24 -4.17
C HIS A 478 -31.93 6.11 -3.91
N SER A 479 -33.07 5.73 -4.46
CA SER A 479 -34.33 6.44 -4.29
C SER A 479 -35.48 5.48 -4.11
N GLU A 480 -36.40 5.84 -3.21
CA GLU A 480 -37.72 5.23 -3.11
C GLU A 480 -38.80 6.32 -3.21
N VAL A 481 -39.83 6.05 -4.00
CA VAL A 481 -41.04 6.87 -4.16
C VAL A 481 -42.24 5.96 -3.97
N PHE A 482 -43.19 6.34 -3.11
CA PHE A 482 -44.28 5.45 -2.68
C PHE A 482 -45.62 5.71 -3.39
N GLY A 483 -45.78 6.84 -4.08
CA GLY A 483 -47.04 7.28 -4.65
C GLY A 483 -48.10 7.65 -3.58
N PRO A 484 -49.36 7.96 -3.97
CA PRO A 484 -49.88 8.01 -5.33
C PRO A 484 -49.57 9.32 -6.07
N ALA A 485 -48.99 10.31 -5.40
CA ALA A 485 -48.52 11.53 -6.06
C ALA A 485 -47.16 11.28 -6.72
N ILE A 486 -46.90 11.94 -7.85
CA ILE A 486 -45.64 11.79 -8.60
C ILE A 486 -44.55 12.62 -7.93
N THR A 487 -43.43 11.98 -7.64
CA THR A 487 -42.18 12.61 -7.25
C THR A 487 -41.10 12.34 -8.30
N ASN A 488 -40.26 13.33 -8.60
CA ASN A 488 -39.14 13.26 -9.52
C ASN A 488 -37.86 13.77 -8.85
N PHE A 489 -36.84 12.91 -8.79
CA PHE A 489 -35.48 13.32 -8.49
C PHE A 489 -34.60 13.08 -9.70
N PHE A 490 -33.82 14.10 -10.07
CA PHE A 490 -32.85 14.00 -11.15
C PHE A 490 -31.46 14.18 -10.59
N LEU A 491 -30.52 13.37 -11.06
CA LEU A 491 -29.11 13.36 -10.68
C LEU A 491 -28.25 13.43 -11.94
N ASP A 492 -27.20 14.25 -11.89
CA ASP A 492 -26.25 14.40 -12.99
C ASP A 492 -24.89 14.89 -12.47
N ASP A 493 -23.86 14.78 -13.32
CA ASP A 493 -22.49 15.28 -13.10
C ASP A 493 -21.91 14.90 -11.72
N VAL A 494 -21.91 13.60 -11.42
CA VAL A 494 -21.31 13.04 -10.20
C VAL A 494 -19.79 13.03 -10.32
N ALA A 495 -19.10 13.68 -9.40
CA ALA A 495 -17.63 13.65 -9.31
C ALA A 495 -17.17 13.42 -7.88
N LEU A 496 -16.20 12.53 -7.67
CA LEU A 496 -15.53 12.34 -6.38
C LEU A 496 -14.07 12.72 -6.50
N ASN A 497 -13.76 13.90 -5.99
CA ASN A 497 -12.42 14.46 -6.02
C ASN A 497 -11.67 14.08 -4.74
N ALA A 498 -10.65 13.23 -4.85
CA ALA A 498 -9.77 12.88 -3.74
C ALA A 498 -8.44 13.64 -3.85
N ASN A 499 -7.95 14.24 -2.77
CA ASN A 499 -6.63 14.89 -2.80
C ASN A 499 -5.52 13.84 -2.85
N TYR A 500 -4.72 13.86 -3.92
CA TYR A 500 -3.56 12.99 -4.13
C TYR A 500 -2.31 13.46 -3.39
N GLY A 501 -2.39 14.49 -2.55
CA GLY A 501 -1.25 15.07 -1.86
C GLY A 501 -0.46 14.02 -1.07
N ALA A 502 0.84 14.24 -0.96
CA ALA A 502 1.70 13.38 -0.18
C ALA A 502 1.30 13.45 1.31
N VAL A 503 1.37 12.32 2.01
CA VAL A 503 1.07 12.22 3.45
C VAL A 503 2.13 11.38 4.11
N VAL A 504 2.48 11.71 5.34
CA VAL A 504 3.29 10.85 6.20
C VAL A 504 2.55 10.57 7.52
N ASP A 505 2.30 9.29 7.81
CA ASP A 505 1.62 8.86 9.03
C ASP A 505 2.53 8.95 10.29
N GLY A 506 1.98 8.64 11.46
CA GLY A 506 2.71 8.74 12.74
C GLY A 506 3.86 7.75 12.93
N VAL A 507 3.92 6.70 12.10
CA VAL A 507 5.05 5.74 12.07
C VAL A 507 6.04 6.11 10.96
N GLY A 508 5.79 7.22 10.24
CA GLY A 508 6.66 7.73 9.21
C GLY A 508 6.40 7.17 7.81
N ASN A 509 5.32 6.42 7.57
CA ASN A 509 5.04 5.88 6.23
C ASN A 509 4.51 6.99 5.32
N PHE A 510 5.19 7.20 4.20
CA PHE A 510 4.73 8.09 3.15
C PHE A 510 3.77 7.37 2.21
N ARG A 511 2.76 8.12 1.77
CA ARG A 511 1.77 7.73 0.75
C ARG A 511 1.33 8.95 -0.07
N GLY A 512 0.48 8.73 -1.07
CA GLY A 512 0.04 9.78 -1.98
C GLY A 512 1.09 10.13 -3.03
N TYR A 513 1.00 11.36 -3.54
CA TYR A 513 1.71 11.83 -4.71
C TYR A 513 2.28 13.24 -4.54
N ALA A 514 3.43 13.46 -5.16
CA ALA A 514 3.99 14.77 -5.43
C ALA A 514 4.14 14.95 -6.95
N TRP A 515 4.27 16.19 -7.40
CA TRP A 515 4.38 16.50 -8.83
C TRP A 515 5.54 17.44 -9.12
N SER A 516 6.21 17.20 -10.24
CA SER A 516 7.22 18.09 -10.81
C SER A 516 7.05 18.19 -12.32
N GLU A 517 7.30 19.37 -12.88
CA GLU A 517 7.31 19.60 -14.33
C GLU A 517 8.34 18.71 -15.05
N ASN A 518 9.46 18.40 -14.39
CA ASN A 518 10.55 17.64 -15.02
C ASN A 518 10.59 16.16 -14.60
N LEU A 519 9.96 15.79 -13.48
CA LEU A 519 9.91 14.39 -13.00
C LEU A 519 8.53 13.74 -13.18
N GLY A 520 7.52 14.50 -13.60
CA GLY A 520 6.15 14.03 -13.59
C GLY A 520 5.68 13.68 -12.17
N TRP A 521 4.84 12.66 -12.08
CA TRP A 521 4.29 12.16 -10.81
C TRP A 521 5.32 11.35 -10.02
N ILE A 522 5.45 11.69 -8.75
CA ILE A 522 6.22 10.93 -7.76
C ILE A 522 5.21 10.28 -6.83
N LYS A 523 5.24 8.95 -6.73
CA LYS A 523 4.39 8.15 -5.84
C LYS A 523 5.23 7.63 -4.67
N PHE A 524 4.71 7.78 -3.44
CA PHE A 524 5.49 7.45 -2.24
C PHE A 524 5.34 6.00 -1.77
N SER A 525 4.31 5.29 -2.23
CA SER A 525 4.11 3.87 -1.95
C SER A 525 3.36 3.21 -3.08
N GLY A 526 3.70 1.97 -3.42
CA GLY A 526 3.01 1.23 -4.48
C GLY A 526 3.86 0.12 -5.04
N THR A 527 3.62 -0.19 -6.31
CA THR A 527 4.35 -1.22 -7.04
C THR A 527 4.93 -0.59 -8.30
N ALA A 528 6.24 -0.75 -8.53
CA ALA A 528 6.91 -0.25 -9.72
C ALA A 528 6.50 -1.06 -10.96
N GLY A 529 6.85 -0.57 -12.16
CA GLY A 529 6.46 -1.21 -13.43
C GLY A 529 6.99 -2.64 -13.62
N ASP A 530 8.01 -3.02 -12.84
CA ASP A 530 8.60 -4.37 -12.79
C ASP A 530 8.00 -5.27 -11.70
N ALA A 531 6.88 -4.86 -11.10
CA ALA A 531 6.19 -5.50 -9.98
C ALA A 531 6.91 -5.42 -8.61
N THR A 532 7.99 -4.63 -8.48
CA THR A 532 8.67 -4.43 -7.19
C THR A 532 7.82 -3.54 -6.28
N PRO A 533 7.35 -4.02 -5.10
CA PRO A 533 6.66 -3.17 -4.14
C PRO A 533 7.64 -2.19 -3.48
N TYR A 534 7.17 -0.98 -3.21
CA TYR A 534 7.94 0.07 -2.56
C TYR A 534 7.12 0.93 -1.63
N GLN A 535 7.83 1.52 -0.67
CA GLN A 535 7.29 2.51 0.24
C GLN A 535 8.44 3.38 0.73
N ALA A 536 8.22 4.69 0.74
CA ALA A 536 9.04 5.62 1.49
C ALA A 536 8.52 5.62 2.93
N GLN A 537 9.42 5.38 3.88
CA GLN A 537 9.18 5.50 5.30
C GLN A 537 10.37 6.20 5.92
N VAL A 538 10.10 7.27 6.64
CA VAL A 538 11.11 7.99 7.40
C VAL A 538 10.51 8.18 8.77
N ARG A 539 11.16 7.58 9.77
CA ARG A 539 10.68 7.67 11.15
C ARG A 539 10.59 9.14 11.55
N CYS A 540 9.56 9.43 12.31
CA CYS A 540 9.48 10.72 12.95
C CYS A 540 10.63 10.88 13.93
N VAL A 541 11.28 12.05 13.93
CA VAL A 541 12.49 12.27 14.74
C VAL A 541 12.23 12.14 16.24
N ILE A 542 11.00 12.41 16.70
CA ILE A 542 10.63 12.35 18.13
C ILE A 542 10.08 11.00 18.60
N ASP A 543 9.83 10.04 17.70
CA ASP A 543 9.51 8.63 18.05
C ASP A 543 10.83 7.85 18.16
N VAL A 544 11.53 8.06 19.28
CA VAL A 544 12.92 7.60 19.45
C VAL A 544 13.02 6.11 19.71
N ASN A 545 11.95 5.48 20.21
CA ASN A 545 11.88 4.03 20.39
C ASN A 545 11.27 3.29 19.17
N ALA A 546 10.81 4.04 18.15
CA ALA A 546 10.21 3.53 16.94
C ALA A 546 8.98 2.65 17.19
N SER A 547 8.20 2.97 18.22
CA SER A 547 6.96 2.26 18.56
C SER A 547 5.80 2.64 17.63
N GLY A 548 5.95 3.71 16.85
CA GLY A 548 4.90 4.31 16.04
C GLY A 548 4.01 5.28 16.81
N THR A 549 4.32 5.56 18.07
CA THR A 549 3.59 6.51 18.91
C THR A 549 4.56 7.33 19.74
N VAL A 550 4.33 8.65 19.82
CA VAL A 550 5.08 9.53 20.73
C VAL A 550 4.45 9.48 22.13
N ASP A 551 5.11 8.82 23.05
CA ASP A 551 4.61 8.56 24.40
C ASP A 551 5.62 8.90 25.53
N VAL A 552 5.31 8.44 26.74
CA VAL A 552 6.14 8.72 27.92
C VAL A 552 7.50 8.04 27.86
N ILE A 553 7.63 6.93 27.14
CA ILE A 553 8.88 6.19 26.97
C ILE A 553 9.85 7.03 26.12
N ASP A 554 9.36 7.72 25.08
CA ASP A 554 10.20 8.62 24.28
C ASP A 554 10.76 9.77 25.11
N VAL A 555 9.89 10.41 25.92
CA VAL A 555 10.30 11.48 26.83
C VAL A 555 11.34 10.97 27.83
N GLN A 556 11.15 9.76 28.38
CA GLN A 556 12.08 9.15 29.34
C GLN A 556 13.45 8.86 28.70
N LEU A 557 13.48 8.34 27.47
CA LEU A 557 14.72 8.05 26.74
C LEU A 557 15.53 9.32 26.48
N VAL A 558 14.88 10.38 25.99
CA VAL A 558 15.54 11.67 25.76
C VAL A 558 16.00 12.30 27.07
N THR A 559 15.16 12.26 28.11
CA THR A 559 15.51 12.78 29.45
C THR A 559 16.71 12.04 30.05
N SER A 560 16.85 10.74 29.79
CA SER A 560 17.97 9.95 30.30
C SER A 560 19.34 10.39 29.75
N ALA A 561 19.35 11.12 28.62
CA ALA A 561 20.54 11.67 27.99
C ALA A 561 20.81 13.14 28.34
N PHE A 562 20.09 13.74 29.28
CA PHE A 562 20.24 15.16 29.63
C PHE A 562 21.69 15.53 29.97
N GLY A 563 22.20 16.59 29.33
CA GLY A 563 23.56 17.09 29.47
C GLY A 563 24.61 16.32 28.65
N LEU A 564 24.20 15.33 27.85
CA LEU A 564 25.09 14.59 26.96
C LEU A 564 24.99 15.10 25.51
N ASN A 565 26.06 14.90 24.74
CA ASN A 565 26.01 15.05 23.29
C ASN A 565 25.60 13.70 22.68
N VAL A 566 24.30 13.53 22.48
CA VAL A 566 23.72 12.36 21.81
C VAL A 566 22.99 12.90 20.57
N PRO A 567 23.61 12.87 19.38
CA PRO A 567 23.04 13.47 18.17
C PRO A 567 21.63 12.97 17.83
N ALA A 568 21.31 11.72 18.18
CA ALA A 568 19.97 11.16 17.98
C ALA A 568 18.86 11.80 18.84
N TYR A 569 19.23 12.51 19.92
CA TYR A 569 18.32 13.15 20.88
C TYR A 569 18.49 14.68 20.95
N ASP A 570 19.37 15.25 20.13
CA ASP A 570 19.60 16.68 19.97
C ASP A 570 18.73 17.18 18.82
N PHE A 571 17.47 17.52 19.09
CA PHE A 571 16.47 17.82 18.06
C PHE A 571 16.50 19.27 17.58
N ASN A 572 17.23 20.15 18.28
CA ASN A 572 17.44 21.53 17.88
C ASN A 572 18.87 21.79 17.36
N HIS A 573 19.69 20.74 17.24
CA HIS A 573 21.06 20.74 16.73
C HIS A 573 22.00 21.71 17.47
N ASP A 574 21.84 21.86 18.79
CA ASP A 574 22.70 22.71 19.63
C ASP A 574 23.87 21.96 20.27
N SER A 575 24.05 20.68 19.90
CA SER A 575 25.11 19.75 20.33
C SER A 575 25.00 19.28 21.79
N VAL A 576 23.87 19.53 22.47
CA VAL A 576 23.64 19.03 23.83
C VAL A 576 22.16 18.75 24.09
N VAL A 577 21.86 17.53 24.56
CA VAL A 577 20.50 17.20 25.00
C VAL A 577 20.15 18.02 26.23
N ASN A 578 19.16 18.91 26.11
CA ASN A 578 18.78 19.84 27.15
C ASN A 578 17.25 19.96 27.29
N VAL A 579 16.79 21.00 27.99
CA VAL A 579 15.37 21.19 28.25
C VAL A 579 14.59 21.41 26.95
N ALA A 580 15.20 22.05 25.94
CA ALA A 580 14.58 22.27 24.64
C ALA A 580 14.22 20.94 23.96
N ASP A 581 15.14 19.96 23.96
CA ASP A 581 14.92 18.64 23.34
C ASP A 581 13.84 17.85 24.08
N ILE A 582 13.90 17.84 25.41
CA ILE A 582 12.89 17.17 26.23
C ILE A 582 11.51 17.80 26.02
N GLN A 583 11.44 19.13 25.99
CA GLN A 583 10.19 19.86 25.74
C GLN A 583 9.67 19.62 24.32
N PHE A 584 10.55 19.43 23.35
CA PHE A 584 10.18 19.15 21.97
C PHE A 584 9.36 17.86 21.86
N VAL A 585 9.79 16.80 22.54
CA VAL A 585 9.05 15.53 22.62
C VAL A 585 7.82 15.66 23.54
N ALA A 586 8.00 16.23 24.74
CA ALA A 586 6.94 16.28 25.75
C ALA A 586 5.71 17.11 25.34
N ASN A 587 5.91 18.21 24.59
CA ASN A 587 4.82 19.06 24.11
C ASN A 587 3.94 18.39 23.05
N ARG A 588 4.36 17.24 22.51
CA ARG A 588 3.63 16.44 21.51
C ARG A 588 3.21 15.07 22.02
N TRP A 589 3.37 14.83 23.32
CA TRP A 589 2.81 13.67 23.99
C TRP A 589 1.31 13.54 23.70
N ARG A 590 0.88 12.37 23.23
CA ARG A 590 -0.51 12.03 22.83
C ARG A 590 -1.03 12.69 21.55
N VAL A 591 -0.33 13.66 21.00
CA VAL A 591 -0.63 14.22 19.67
C VAL A 591 0.03 13.36 18.59
N GLY A 592 1.15 12.71 18.93
CA GLY A 592 1.94 11.90 18.01
C GLY A 592 2.83 12.75 17.12
N CYS A 593 3.32 12.13 16.06
CA CYS A 593 3.66 12.84 14.83
C CYS A 593 2.42 12.78 13.94
#